data_AF-A0A368TI74-F1
#
_entry.id   AF-A0A368TI74-F1
#
_cell.length_a   1.000
_cell.length_b   1.000
_cell.length_c   1.000
_cell.angle_alpha   90.00
_cell.angle_beta   90.00
_cell.angle_gamma   90.00
#
_symmetry.space_group_name_H-M   'P 1'
#
loop_
_entity.id
_entity.type
_entity.pdbx_description
1 polymer ?
#
loop_
_entity_poly.entity_id
_entity_poly.type
_entity_poly.pdbx_seq_one_letter_code
_entity_poly.pdbx_strand_id
1 'polypeptide(L)'
;MRQIAIYGKGGIGKSTTTQNLTAALATMDKKILQIGCDPKADSTRMLVGGVRQPTVLDTLREVGTENVTLEEVVHTGFGGIKCVEAGGPEPGVGCAGRGVITAINLLEELGAYTDDLDFVFYDVLGDVVCGGFAMPMREGKAQEIYIVASGEMMALYAANNICKGIVRFAKQSGIRLGGIICNSRKVDNELELLTAFSERIGSRLVYFVPRDNIVQRAEINKKTVIEYDPESNQADEYLQLAKNVIENDNFVIPRPLEYDELEDLMQESGVLA
;
A
#
# COMPACT_ATOMS: atom_id res chain seq x y z
N MET A 1 0.54 7.47 16.48
CA MET A 1 0.89 6.57 15.36
C MET A 1 -0.37 6.07 14.66
N ARG A 2 -0.53 6.36 13.36
CA ARG A 2 -1.56 5.79 12.47
C ARG A 2 -0.98 4.58 11.74
N GLN A 3 -1.72 3.48 11.69
CA GLN A 3 -1.26 2.24 11.05
C GLN A 3 -2.09 1.97 9.80
N ILE A 4 -1.44 2.10 8.65
CA ILE A 4 -2.05 2.12 7.34
C ILE A 4 -1.58 0.89 6.54
N ALA A 5 -2.50 0.16 5.92
CA ALA A 5 -2.15 -0.82 4.90
C ALA A 5 -2.65 -0.38 3.53
N ILE A 6 -1.76 -0.46 2.55
CA ILE A 6 -2.08 -0.21 1.15
C ILE A 6 -2.22 -1.57 0.47
N TYR A 7 -3.40 -1.83 -0.09
CA TYR A 7 -3.69 -3.02 -0.89
C TYR A 7 -3.99 -2.64 -2.34
N GLY A 8 -4.01 -3.63 -3.22
CA GLY A 8 -4.38 -3.45 -4.62
C GLY A 8 -3.88 -4.59 -5.49
N LYS A 9 -4.43 -4.70 -6.70
CA LYS A 9 -4.01 -5.69 -7.70
C LYS A 9 -2.52 -5.54 -8.03
N GLY A 10 -1.83 -6.64 -8.28
CA GLY A 10 -0.46 -6.66 -8.79
C GLY A 10 -0.34 -5.88 -10.10
N GLY A 11 0.72 -5.09 -10.23
CA GLY A 11 0.99 -4.28 -11.44
C GLY A 11 0.21 -2.97 -11.54
N ILE A 12 -0.67 -2.67 -10.58
CA ILE A 12 -1.43 -1.41 -10.57
C ILE A 12 -0.62 -0.20 -10.09
N GLY A 13 0.66 -0.39 -9.73
CA GLY A 13 1.53 0.69 -9.24
C GLY A 13 1.35 1.01 -7.75
N LYS A 14 0.84 0.05 -6.97
CA LYS A 14 0.66 0.14 -5.52
C LYS A 14 1.93 0.63 -4.80
N SER A 15 3.04 -0.09 -4.95
CA SER A 15 4.32 0.22 -4.31
C SER A 15 4.90 1.56 -4.76
N THR A 16 4.68 1.95 -6.02
CA THR A 16 5.05 3.27 -6.53
C THR A 16 4.27 4.37 -5.82
N THR A 17 2.95 4.22 -5.72
CA THR A 17 2.09 5.17 -5.00
C THR A 17 2.43 5.23 -3.52
N THR A 18 2.65 4.09 -2.85
CA THR A 18 3.01 4.04 -1.43
C THR A 18 4.31 4.79 -1.15
N GLN A 19 5.37 4.55 -1.92
CA GLN A 19 6.66 5.22 -1.73
C GLN A 19 6.60 6.73 -2.00
N ASN A 20 5.85 7.17 -3.01
CA ASN A 20 5.69 8.59 -3.26
C ASN A 20 4.82 9.27 -2.20
N LEU A 21 3.77 8.61 -1.73
CA LEU A 21 2.94 9.06 -0.62
C LEU A 21 3.78 9.21 0.66
N THR A 22 4.57 8.20 1.04
CA THR A 22 5.41 8.28 2.24
C THR A 22 6.52 9.31 2.10
N ALA A 23 7.14 9.45 0.93
CA ALA A 23 8.08 10.53 0.65
C ALA A 23 7.43 11.92 0.81
N ALA A 24 6.21 12.11 0.29
CA ALA A 24 5.45 13.34 0.46
C ALA A 24 5.07 13.61 1.93
N LEU A 25 4.71 12.58 2.69
CA LEU A 25 4.47 12.72 4.13
C LEU A 25 5.75 13.09 4.89
N ALA A 26 6.90 12.55 4.49
CA ALA A 26 8.18 12.87 5.12
C ALA A 26 8.60 14.33 4.91
N THR A 27 8.27 14.94 3.75
CA THR A 27 8.48 16.39 3.54
C THR A 27 7.51 17.27 4.35
N MET A 28 6.49 16.67 4.98
CA MET A 28 5.56 17.30 5.93
C MET A 28 5.91 16.94 7.39
N ASP A 29 7.20 16.69 7.66
CA ASP A 29 7.76 16.37 8.96
C ASP A 29 7.13 15.14 9.65
N LYS A 30 6.61 14.18 8.86
CA LYS A 30 6.06 12.93 9.41
C LYS A 30 7.12 11.86 9.53
N LYS A 31 7.19 11.25 10.71
CA LYS A 31 8.05 10.09 10.99
C LYS A 31 7.34 8.80 10.60
N ILE A 32 7.97 8.04 9.70
CA ILE A 32 7.30 6.95 8.99
C ILE A 32 8.14 5.67 9.08
N LEU A 33 7.45 4.55 9.32
CA LEU A 33 7.97 3.19 9.10
C LEU A 33 7.21 2.56 7.93
N GLN A 34 7.90 2.17 6.88
CA GLN A 34 7.33 1.48 5.73
C GLN A 34 7.82 0.02 5.68
N ILE A 35 6.88 -0.91 5.73
CA ILE A 35 7.11 -2.35 5.73
C ILE A 35 6.54 -2.93 4.42
N GLY A 36 7.44 -3.44 3.58
CA GLY A 36 7.08 -4.19 2.39
C GLY A 36 6.56 -5.57 2.75
N CYS A 37 5.30 -5.84 2.40
CA CYS A 37 4.62 -7.12 2.61
C CYS A 37 4.29 -7.82 1.27
N ASP A 38 5.04 -7.48 0.21
CA ASP A 38 5.00 -8.11 -1.10
C ASP A 38 6.26 -8.99 -1.27
N PRO A 39 6.13 -10.28 -1.64
CA PRO A 39 7.29 -11.17 -1.81
C PRO A 39 8.29 -10.69 -2.88
N LYS A 40 7.94 -9.71 -3.72
CA LYS A 40 8.85 -9.08 -4.69
C LYS A 40 9.97 -8.27 -4.03
N ALA A 41 9.77 -7.83 -2.78
CA ALA A 41 10.76 -7.11 -1.97
C ALA A 41 11.31 -5.83 -2.65
N ASP A 42 10.47 -5.07 -3.33
CA ASP A 42 10.81 -3.79 -3.98
C ASP A 42 9.92 -2.61 -3.51
N SER A 43 9.21 -2.82 -2.41
CA SER A 43 8.28 -1.88 -1.78
C SER A 43 8.96 -0.61 -1.26
N THR A 44 10.26 -0.65 -1.00
CA THR A 44 11.07 0.44 -0.41
C THR A 44 12.19 0.91 -1.35
N ARG A 45 12.31 0.29 -2.52
CA ARG A 45 13.44 0.45 -3.44
C ARG A 45 13.78 1.90 -3.76
N MET A 46 12.78 2.74 -4.04
CA MET A 46 12.97 4.14 -4.40
C MET A 46 13.31 5.02 -3.20
N LEU A 47 12.88 4.62 -1.99
CA LEU A 47 13.18 5.36 -0.77
C LEU A 47 14.64 5.20 -0.34
N VAL A 48 15.27 4.07 -0.68
CA VAL A 48 16.67 3.78 -0.33
C VAL A 48 17.63 3.88 -1.52
N GLY A 49 17.27 4.67 -2.53
CA GLY A 49 18.16 4.95 -3.66
C GLY A 49 18.49 3.73 -4.53
N GLY A 50 17.62 2.71 -4.53
CA GLY A 50 17.77 1.51 -5.36
C GLY A 50 18.62 0.40 -4.74
N VAL A 51 19.11 0.60 -3.51
CA VAL A 51 19.80 -0.44 -2.74
C VAL A 51 18.84 -1.60 -2.49
N ARG A 52 19.26 -2.82 -2.82
CA ARG A 52 18.51 -4.02 -2.46
C ARG A 52 18.79 -4.35 -1.00
N GLN A 53 17.83 -4.05 -0.15
CA GLN A 53 17.91 -4.33 1.28
C GLN A 53 17.87 -5.84 1.53
N PRO A 54 18.63 -6.34 2.52
CA PRO A 54 18.33 -7.64 3.13
C PRO A 54 16.88 -7.67 3.59
N THR A 55 16.17 -8.76 3.29
CA THR A 55 14.81 -8.94 3.78
C THR A 55 14.81 -9.60 5.14
N VAL A 56 13.79 -9.35 5.96
CA VAL A 56 13.67 -9.97 7.29
C VAL A 56 13.77 -11.49 7.19
N LEU A 57 13.08 -12.11 6.23
CA LEU A 57 13.10 -13.57 6.06
C LEU A 57 14.43 -14.11 5.54
N ASP A 58 15.18 -13.35 4.74
CA ASP A 58 16.50 -13.79 4.28
C ASP A 58 17.51 -13.69 5.43
N THR A 59 17.52 -12.56 6.17
CA THR A 59 18.35 -12.40 7.37
C THR A 59 18.05 -13.49 8.41
N LEU A 60 16.78 -13.80 8.64
CA LEU A 60 16.37 -14.90 9.53
C LEU A 60 16.94 -16.27 9.11
N ARG A 61 17.07 -16.54 7.81
CA ARG A 61 17.68 -17.80 7.32
C ARG A 61 19.19 -17.81 7.50
N GLU A 62 19.82 -16.66 7.37
CA GLU A 62 21.28 -16.53 7.46
C GLU A 62 21.78 -16.61 8.91
N VAL A 63 21.16 -15.89 9.83
CA VAL A 63 21.66 -15.76 11.22
C VAL A 63 20.78 -16.44 12.27
N GLY A 64 19.56 -16.84 11.92
CA GLY A 64 18.59 -17.41 12.85
C GLY A 64 17.85 -16.37 13.69
N THR A 65 16.65 -16.70 14.17
CA THR A 65 15.72 -15.76 14.82
C THR A 65 16.31 -15.01 16.02
N GLU A 66 17.09 -15.66 16.87
CA GLU A 66 17.63 -15.04 18.10
C GLU A 66 18.77 -14.05 17.84
N ASN A 67 19.31 -14.01 16.62
CA ASN A 67 20.47 -13.18 16.27
C ASN A 67 20.13 -12.00 15.36
N VAL A 68 18.89 -11.89 14.87
CA VAL A 68 18.49 -10.78 14.01
C VAL A 68 18.41 -9.49 14.83
N THR A 69 19.06 -8.44 14.35
CA THR A 69 19.02 -7.10 14.94
C THR A 69 18.17 -6.14 14.09
N LEU A 70 17.67 -5.04 14.69
CA LEU A 70 16.91 -4.04 13.93
C LEU A 70 17.79 -3.40 12.85
N GLU A 71 19.05 -3.14 13.15
CA GLU A 71 19.98 -2.44 12.28
C GLU A 71 20.27 -3.20 10.97
N GLU A 72 20.10 -4.53 10.99
CA GLU A 72 20.27 -5.38 9.81
C GLU A 72 19.07 -5.36 8.85
N VAL A 73 17.88 -5.08 9.36
CA VAL A 73 16.62 -5.20 8.59
C VAL A 73 15.86 -3.89 8.42
N VAL A 74 16.19 -2.86 9.21
CA VAL A 74 15.64 -1.51 9.13
C VAL A 74 16.69 -0.57 8.56
N HIS A 75 16.43 -0.03 7.38
CA HIS A 75 17.30 0.99 6.80
C HIS A 75 16.58 2.34 6.72
N THR A 76 17.34 3.42 6.90
CA THR A 76 16.81 4.77 6.75
C THR A 76 16.94 5.22 5.30
N GLY A 77 15.82 5.62 4.70
CA GLY A 77 15.73 6.17 3.35
C GLY A 77 15.51 7.67 3.31
N PHE A 78 15.00 8.15 2.17
CA PHE A 78 14.61 9.53 1.94
C PHE A 78 13.75 10.09 3.08
N GLY A 79 14.01 11.34 3.49
CA GLY A 79 13.23 12.02 4.53
C GLY A 79 13.27 11.36 5.92
N GLY A 80 14.21 10.45 6.17
CA GLY A 80 14.29 9.72 7.44
C GLY A 80 13.29 8.56 7.56
N ILE A 81 12.64 8.16 6.47
CA ILE A 81 11.70 7.03 6.47
C ILE A 81 12.45 5.74 6.82
N LYS A 82 11.96 5.02 7.84
CA LYS A 82 12.45 3.68 8.17
C LYS A 82 11.84 2.67 7.19
N CYS A 83 12.67 1.93 6.48
CA CYS A 83 12.29 1.00 5.42
C CYS A 83 12.65 -0.43 5.81
N VAL A 84 11.70 -1.35 5.65
CA VAL A 84 11.88 -2.78 5.87
C VAL A 84 11.22 -3.57 4.74
N GLU A 85 11.83 -4.66 4.29
CA GLU A 85 11.19 -5.65 3.42
C GLU A 85 10.99 -6.95 4.21
N ALA A 86 9.76 -7.46 4.28
CA ALA A 86 9.50 -8.76 4.88
C ALA A 86 10.23 -9.87 4.09
N GLY A 87 10.23 -9.76 2.76
CA GLY A 87 10.72 -10.79 1.86
C GLY A 87 9.68 -11.87 1.58
N GLY A 88 10.07 -12.84 0.76
CA GLY A 88 9.24 -13.97 0.36
C GLY A 88 9.96 -15.29 0.59
N PRO A 89 9.24 -16.42 0.60
CA PRO A 89 9.86 -17.72 0.53
C PRO A 89 10.50 -17.92 -0.86
N GLU A 90 11.37 -18.92 -0.97
CA GLU A 90 11.91 -19.30 -2.28
C GLU A 90 10.78 -19.63 -3.29
N PRO A 91 10.91 -19.23 -4.56
CA PRO A 91 9.91 -19.52 -5.57
C PRO A 91 9.55 -21.01 -5.63
N GLY A 92 8.26 -21.32 -5.48
CA GLY A 92 7.75 -22.69 -5.47
C GLY A 92 7.75 -23.38 -4.11
N VAL A 93 8.23 -22.72 -3.04
CA VAL A 93 8.29 -23.27 -1.67
C VAL A 93 7.62 -22.31 -0.68
N GLY A 94 7.09 -22.84 0.42
CA GLY A 94 6.61 -22.03 1.55
C GLY A 94 5.30 -21.28 1.30
N CYS A 95 5.03 -20.27 2.13
CA CYS A 95 3.84 -19.43 2.02
C CYS A 95 4.24 -17.98 2.29
N ALA A 96 4.16 -17.12 1.28
CA ALA A 96 4.50 -15.70 1.38
C ALA A 96 3.74 -15.01 2.51
N GLY A 97 2.45 -15.31 2.66
CA GLY A 97 1.65 -14.77 3.75
C GLY A 97 2.14 -15.16 5.15
N ARG A 98 2.73 -16.35 5.36
CA ARG A 98 3.36 -16.69 6.65
C ARG A 98 4.64 -15.89 6.88
N GLY A 99 5.39 -15.63 5.81
CA GLY A 99 6.57 -14.78 5.85
C GLY A 99 6.27 -13.38 6.36
N VAL A 100 5.19 -12.76 5.88
CA VAL A 100 4.72 -11.45 6.35
C VAL A 100 4.42 -11.47 7.86
N ILE A 101 3.75 -12.51 8.35
CA ILE A 101 3.44 -12.67 9.79
C ILE A 101 4.74 -12.73 10.61
N THR A 102 5.68 -13.59 10.20
CA THR A 102 6.97 -13.73 10.88
C THR A 102 7.73 -12.40 10.93
N ALA A 103 7.77 -11.67 9.81
CA ALA A 103 8.48 -10.39 9.73
C ALA A 103 7.85 -9.33 10.64
N ILE A 104 6.52 -9.19 10.63
CA ILE A 104 5.82 -8.21 11.47
C ILE A 104 6.03 -8.51 12.95
N ASN A 105 5.89 -9.77 13.37
CA ASN A 105 6.08 -10.15 14.77
C ASN A 105 7.52 -9.89 15.23
N LEU A 106 8.52 -10.24 14.42
CA LEU A 106 9.92 -9.96 14.74
C LEU A 106 10.18 -8.46 14.90
N LEU A 107 9.65 -7.63 13.99
CA LEU A 107 9.80 -6.17 14.09
C LEU A 107 9.15 -5.60 15.36
N GLU A 108 8.06 -6.19 15.82
CA GLU A 108 7.44 -5.82 17.11
C GLU A 108 8.31 -6.22 18.29
N GLU A 109 8.81 -7.46 18.32
CA GLU A 109 9.69 -7.98 19.37
C GLU A 109 10.98 -7.17 19.48
N LEU A 110 11.55 -6.78 18.34
CA LEU A 110 12.77 -5.99 18.26
C LEU A 110 12.55 -4.49 18.56
N GLY A 111 11.30 -4.03 18.68
CA GLY A 111 10.99 -2.64 19.03
C GLY A 111 11.05 -1.64 17.87
N ALA A 112 10.78 -2.08 16.63
CA ALA A 112 10.76 -1.20 15.46
C ALA A 112 9.68 -0.10 15.52
N TYR A 113 8.61 -0.34 16.28
CA TYR A 113 7.43 0.51 16.42
C TYR A 113 7.63 1.53 17.54
N THR A 114 8.45 2.54 17.28
CA THR A 114 8.82 3.55 18.28
C THR A 114 7.71 4.58 18.50
N ASP A 115 7.58 5.11 19.73
CA ASP A 115 6.52 6.07 20.11
C ASP A 115 6.53 7.38 19.30
N ASP A 116 7.67 7.72 18.71
CA ASP A 116 7.84 8.91 17.89
C ASP A 116 7.37 8.74 16.44
N LEU A 117 6.90 7.55 16.03
CA LEU A 117 6.34 7.33 14.70
C LEU A 117 4.93 7.95 14.56
N ASP A 118 4.78 8.77 13.53
CA ASP A 118 3.48 9.29 13.12
C ASP A 118 2.69 8.24 12.33
N PHE A 119 3.36 7.51 11.44
CA PHE A 119 2.74 6.53 10.54
C PHE A 119 3.53 5.22 10.42
N VAL A 120 2.80 4.13 10.28
CA VAL A 120 3.32 2.85 9.77
C VAL A 120 2.55 2.50 8.51
N PHE A 121 3.26 2.20 7.43
CA PHE A 121 2.69 1.75 6.16
C PHE A 121 3.04 0.30 5.89
N TYR A 122 2.04 -0.53 5.64
CA TYR A 122 2.19 -1.89 5.14
C TYR A 122 1.86 -1.92 3.64
N ASP A 123 2.83 -2.21 2.79
CA ASP A 123 2.61 -2.37 1.35
C ASP A 123 2.29 -3.84 1.03
N VAL A 124 1.01 -4.19 0.94
CA VAL A 124 0.58 -5.59 0.97
C VAL A 124 0.13 -6.08 -0.41
N LEU A 125 0.54 -7.31 -0.77
CA LEU A 125 0.05 -7.96 -1.98
C LEU A 125 -1.48 -8.15 -1.92
N GLY A 126 -2.21 -7.59 -2.91
CA GLY A 126 -3.68 -7.62 -2.95
C GLY A 126 -4.29 -8.61 -3.94
N ASP A 127 -3.49 -9.31 -4.75
CA ASP A 127 -4.01 -10.30 -5.72
C ASP A 127 -4.66 -11.50 -5.03
N VAL A 128 -4.10 -11.91 -3.90
CA VAL A 128 -4.57 -13.05 -3.13
C VAL A 128 -4.72 -12.62 -1.67
N VAL A 129 -5.95 -12.41 -1.23
CA VAL A 129 -6.26 -12.07 0.17
C VAL A 129 -6.36 -13.36 1.01
N CYS A 130 -5.33 -14.20 0.97
CA CYS A 130 -5.25 -15.41 1.79
C CYS A 130 -4.99 -15.05 3.26
N GLY A 131 -5.13 -16.02 4.16
CA GLY A 131 -5.04 -15.77 5.61
C GLY A 131 -3.75 -15.11 6.10
N GLY A 132 -2.63 -15.22 5.35
CA GLY A 132 -1.38 -14.54 5.70
C GLY A 132 -1.29 -13.10 5.21
N PHE A 133 -1.65 -12.81 3.96
CA PHE A 133 -1.71 -11.42 3.45
C PHE A 133 -2.84 -10.62 4.09
N ALA A 134 -3.85 -11.29 4.65
CA ALA A 134 -4.88 -10.66 5.46
C ALA A 134 -4.44 -10.41 6.91
N MET A 135 -3.25 -10.83 7.36
CA MET A 135 -2.85 -10.71 8.77
C MET A 135 -2.81 -9.26 9.27
N PRO A 136 -2.27 -8.26 8.54
CA PRO A 136 -2.31 -6.87 8.99
C PRO A 136 -3.73 -6.39 9.32
N MET A 137 -4.71 -6.82 8.52
CA MET A 137 -6.14 -6.57 8.74
C MET A 137 -6.72 -7.41 9.89
N ARG A 138 -6.47 -8.72 9.89
CA ARG A 138 -7.08 -9.69 10.80
C ARG A 138 -6.66 -9.47 12.25
N GLU A 139 -5.40 -9.10 12.47
CA GLU A 139 -4.83 -8.89 13.81
C GLU A 139 -4.85 -7.41 14.22
N GLY A 140 -5.45 -6.54 13.40
CA GLY A 140 -5.60 -5.12 13.70
C GLY A 140 -4.29 -4.36 13.73
N LYS A 141 -3.23 -4.89 13.09
CA LYS A 141 -1.94 -4.21 12.95
C LYS A 141 -2.05 -2.97 12.06
N ALA A 142 -2.97 -2.98 11.10
CA ALA A 142 -3.34 -1.81 10.30
C ALA A 142 -4.82 -1.48 10.50
N GLN A 143 -5.11 -0.34 11.13
CA GLN A 143 -6.47 0.11 11.41
C GLN A 143 -7.11 0.81 10.20
N GLU A 144 -6.28 1.39 9.33
CA GLU A 144 -6.71 2.14 8.16
C GLU A 144 -6.27 1.43 6.88
N ILE A 145 -7.23 1.07 6.04
CA ILE A 145 -6.94 0.38 4.78
C ILE A 145 -7.21 1.33 3.62
N TYR A 146 -6.26 1.47 2.70
CA TYR A 146 -6.46 2.15 1.42
C TYR A 146 -6.22 1.16 0.28
N ILE A 147 -7.02 1.27 -0.78
CA ILE A 147 -6.94 0.36 -1.91
C ILE A 147 -6.55 1.15 -3.16
N VAL A 148 -5.44 0.77 -3.78
CA VAL A 148 -5.03 1.29 -5.08
C VAL A 148 -5.75 0.50 -6.18
N ALA A 149 -6.48 1.20 -7.03
CA ALA A 149 -7.24 0.65 -8.15
C ALA A 149 -7.07 1.51 -9.42
N SER A 150 -7.60 1.03 -10.54
CA SER A 150 -7.71 1.75 -11.82
C SER A 150 -9.08 1.46 -12.43
N GLY A 151 -9.38 2.09 -13.58
CA GLY A 151 -10.61 1.83 -14.34
C GLY A 151 -10.67 0.46 -15.01
N GLU A 152 -9.65 -0.38 -14.83
CA GLU A 152 -9.67 -1.75 -15.35
C GLU A 152 -10.60 -2.64 -14.51
N MET A 153 -11.46 -3.41 -15.16
CA MET A 153 -12.39 -4.34 -14.50
C MET A 153 -11.71 -5.23 -13.43
N MET A 154 -10.54 -5.77 -13.77
CA MET A 154 -9.82 -6.66 -12.85
C MET A 154 -9.26 -5.92 -11.61
N ALA A 155 -8.97 -4.62 -11.73
CA ALA A 155 -8.54 -3.81 -10.58
C ALA A 155 -9.72 -3.53 -9.64
N LEU A 156 -10.89 -3.20 -10.18
CA LEU A 156 -12.13 -3.05 -9.40
C LEU A 156 -12.56 -4.36 -8.75
N TYR A 157 -12.46 -5.48 -9.48
CA TYR A 157 -12.75 -6.81 -8.93
C TYR A 157 -11.83 -7.14 -7.73
N ALA A 158 -10.53 -6.89 -7.86
CA ALA A 158 -9.58 -7.08 -6.76
C ALA A 158 -9.90 -6.16 -5.58
N ALA A 159 -10.19 -4.87 -5.83
CA ALA A 159 -10.58 -3.91 -4.80
C ALA A 159 -11.85 -4.35 -4.05
N ASN A 160 -12.85 -4.86 -4.78
CA ASN A 160 -14.07 -5.38 -4.19
C ASN A 160 -13.85 -6.63 -3.33
N ASN A 161 -12.96 -7.54 -3.76
CA ASN A 161 -12.58 -8.70 -2.95
C ASN A 161 -11.81 -8.31 -1.68
N ILE A 162 -10.96 -7.28 -1.74
CA ILE A 162 -10.32 -6.72 -0.54
C ILE A 162 -11.39 -6.15 0.40
N CYS A 163 -12.41 -5.46 -0.11
CA CYS A 163 -13.53 -4.99 0.69
C CYS A 163 -14.26 -6.12 1.42
N LYS A 164 -14.45 -7.29 0.78
CA LYS A 164 -15.01 -8.49 1.44
C LYS A 164 -14.12 -8.95 2.60
N GLY A 165 -12.79 -8.88 2.43
CA GLY A 165 -11.83 -9.11 3.50
C GLY A 165 -12.00 -8.12 4.67
N ILE A 166 -12.13 -6.83 4.37
CA ILE A 166 -12.35 -5.80 5.39
C ILE A 166 -13.63 -6.08 6.18
N VAL A 167 -14.76 -6.34 5.50
CA VAL A 167 -16.05 -6.67 6.17
C VAL A 167 -15.91 -7.84 7.13
N ARG A 168 -15.16 -8.88 6.72
CA ARG A 168 -14.95 -10.09 7.53
C ARG A 168 -14.23 -9.79 8.84
N PHE A 169 -13.29 -8.84 8.88
CA PHE A 169 -12.47 -8.56 10.05
C PHE A 169 -12.87 -7.29 10.81
N ALA A 170 -13.61 -6.37 10.20
CA ALA A 170 -13.93 -5.05 10.76
C ALA A 170 -14.57 -5.08 12.16
N LYS A 171 -15.41 -6.10 12.45
CA LYS A 171 -16.01 -6.28 13.78
C LYS A 171 -15.03 -6.84 14.82
N GLN A 172 -14.05 -7.62 14.39
CA GLN A 172 -13.10 -8.29 15.27
C GLN A 172 -11.89 -7.39 15.58
N SER A 173 -11.29 -6.80 14.55
CA SER A 173 -10.02 -6.07 14.65
C SER A 173 -10.16 -4.54 14.64
N GLY A 174 -11.37 -4.02 14.44
CA GLY A 174 -11.65 -2.58 14.43
C GLY A 174 -11.29 -1.88 13.12
N ILE A 175 -10.69 -2.58 12.15
CA ILE A 175 -10.21 -2.01 10.90
C ILE A 175 -11.31 -1.33 10.07
N ARG A 176 -10.92 -0.34 9.27
CA ARG A 176 -11.82 0.40 8.39
C ARG A 176 -11.17 0.68 7.04
N LEU A 177 -12.01 0.80 6.00
CA LEU A 177 -11.60 1.34 4.71
C LEU A 177 -11.53 2.87 4.83
N GLY A 178 -10.33 3.44 4.62
CA GLY A 178 -10.09 4.88 4.52
C GLY A 178 -10.38 5.45 3.12
N GLY A 179 -10.36 4.60 2.10
CA GLY A 179 -10.89 4.90 0.77
C GLY A 179 -10.07 4.31 -0.38
N ILE A 180 -10.46 4.70 -1.60
CA ILE A 180 -9.84 4.24 -2.84
C ILE A 180 -8.85 5.30 -3.33
N ILE A 181 -7.70 4.87 -3.83
CA ILE A 181 -6.75 5.71 -4.55
C ILE A 181 -6.74 5.22 -6.00
N CYS A 182 -7.17 6.06 -6.94
CA CYS A 182 -7.04 5.71 -8.34
C CYS A 182 -5.60 5.96 -8.79
N ASN A 183 -4.97 4.96 -9.41
CA ASN A 183 -3.73 5.13 -10.17
C ASN A 183 -4.04 4.97 -11.65
N SER A 184 -4.16 6.10 -12.34
CA SER A 184 -4.74 6.15 -13.67
C SER A 184 -4.02 5.24 -14.67
N ARG A 185 -4.82 4.53 -15.46
CA ARG A 185 -4.38 3.76 -16.63
C ARG A 185 -4.81 4.40 -17.94
N LYS A 186 -5.33 5.64 -17.88
CA LYS A 186 -5.92 6.35 -19.02
C LYS A 186 -7.10 5.58 -19.62
N VAL A 187 -7.92 5.02 -18.75
CA VAL A 187 -9.23 4.47 -19.14
C VAL A 187 -10.17 5.65 -19.35
N ASP A 188 -11.05 5.57 -20.34
CA ASP A 188 -12.05 6.62 -20.57
C ASP A 188 -12.98 6.73 -19.35
N ASN A 189 -13.31 7.97 -18.94
CA ASN A 189 -14.12 8.26 -17.76
C ASN A 189 -13.64 7.56 -16.45
N GLU A 190 -12.33 7.34 -16.31
CA GLU A 190 -11.75 6.61 -15.18
C GLU A 190 -12.01 7.30 -13.83
N LEU A 191 -12.03 8.63 -13.81
CA LEU A 191 -12.31 9.40 -12.61
C LEU A 191 -13.75 9.20 -12.14
N GLU A 192 -14.70 9.31 -13.07
CA GLU A 192 -16.13 9.10 -12.83
C GLU A 192 -16.41 7.67 -12.37
N LEU A 193 -15.83 6.69 -13.06
CA LEU A 193 -15.95 5.27 -12.71
C LEU A 193 -15.47 4.98 -11.29
N LEU A 194 -14.28 5.47 -10.91
CA LEU A 194 -13.70 5.20 -9.59
C LEU A 194 -14.41 5.97 -8.48
N THR A 195 -14.94 7.15 -8.79
CA THR A 195 -15.81 7.90 -7.87
C THR A 195 -17.08 7.13 -7.60
N ALA A 196 -17.79 6.69 -8.64
CA ALA A 196 -19.01 5.91 -8.52
C ALA A 196 -18.79 4.55 -7.84
N PHE A 197 -17.69 3.85 -8.15
CA PHE A 197 -17.30 2.63 -7.44
C PHE A 197 -17.14 2.90 -5.94
N SER A 198 -16.40 3.94 -5.58
CA SER A 198 -16.12 4.30 -4.19
C SER A 198 -17.39 4.63 -3.42
N GLU A 199 -18.33 5.36 -4.03
CA GLU A 199 -19.63 5.68 -3.43
C GLU A 199 -20.51 4.43 -3.25
N ARG A 200 -20.57 3.54 -4.24
CA ARG A 200 -21.38 2.31 -4.19
C ARG A 200 -20.92 1.35 -3.08
N ILE A 201 -19.62 1.32 -2.77
CA ILE A 201 -19.07 0.59 -1.63
C ILE A 201 -19.18 1.33 -0.30
N GLY A 202 -19.81 2.51 -0.28
CA GLY A 202 -20.03 3.34 0.91
C GLY A 202 -18.78 4.07 1.39
N SER A 203 -17.80 4.32 0.51
CA SER A 203 -16.52 4.98 0.81
C SER A 203 -16.32 6.20 -0.09
N ARG A 204 -15.06 6.61 -0.30
CA ARG A 204 -14.69 7.77 -1.12
C ARG A 204 -13.47 7.49 -1.99
N LEU A 205 -13.39 8.18 -3.11
CA LEU A 205 -12.14 8.32 -3.87
C LEU A 205 -11.27 9.36 -3.15
N VAL A 206 -10.22 8.90 -2.48
CA VAL A 206 -9.30 9.75 -1.71
C VAL A 206 -8.50 10.65 -2.62
N TYR A 207 -8.05 10.10 -3.75
CA TYR A 207 -7.34 10.86 -4.76
C TYR A 207 -7.32 10.14 -6.11
N PHE A 208 -7.18 10.91 -7.17
CA PHE A 208 -6.94 10.42 -8.52
C PHE A 208 -5.50 10.77 -8.92
N VAL A 209 -4.61 9.78 -8.94
CA VAL A 209 -3.21 9.96 -9.33
C VAL A 209 -3.11 9.86 -10.86
N PRO A 210 -2.78 10.93 -11.58
CA PRO A 210 -2.69 10.90 -13.03
C PRO A 210 -1.47 10.10 -13.50
N ARG A 211 -1.55 9.63 -14.75
CA ARG A 211 -0.46 8.90 -15.40
C ARG A 211 0.55 9.88 -16.01
N ASP A 212 1.72 10.00 -15.38
CA ASP A 212 2.83 10.81 -15.88
C ASP A 212 4.09 9.95 -16.13
N ASN A 213 4.81 10.25 -17.23
CA ASN A 213 6.06 9.58 -17.60
C ASN A 213 7.23 9.94 -16.67
N ILE A 214 7.13 11.04 -15.91
CA ILE A 214 8.14 11.39 -14.91
C ILE A 214 8.28 10.31 -13.83
N VAL A 215 7.21 9.58 -13.53
CA VAL A 215 7.23 8.45 -12.60
C VAL A 215 8.24 7.39 -13.08
N GLN A 216 8.20 7.03 -14.37
CA GLN A 216 9.16 6.06 -14.92
C GLN A 216 10.59 6.61 -14.92
N ARG A 217 10.78 7.92 -15.18
CA ARG A 217 12.10 8.55 -15.12
C ARG A 217 12.66 8.52 -13.70
N ALA A 218 11.84 8.81 -12.69
CA ALA A 218 12.22 8.74 -11.28
C ALA A 218 12.56 7.30 -10.86
N GLU A 219 11.73 6.31 -11.22
CA GLU A 219 11.96 4.88 -10.94
C GLU A 219 13.25 4.34 -11.57
N ILE A 220 13.58 4.76 -12.80
CA ILE A 220 14.85 4.44 -13.46
C ILE A 220 16.02 4.98 -12.64
N ASN A 221 15.89 6.22 -12.16
CA ASN A 221 16.86 6.89 -11.29
C ASN A 221 16.79 6.43 -9.82
N LYS A 222 15.96 5.44 -9.49
CA LYS A 222 15.82 4.84 -8.16
C LYS A 222 15.38 5.83 -7.09
N LYS A 223 14.54 6.79 -7.48
CA LYS A 223 14.00 7.84 -6.62
C LYS A 223 12.48 7.89 -6.71
N THR A 224 11.85 8.41 -5.66
CA THR A 224 10.46 8.86 -5.75
C THR A 224 10.40 10.13 -6.61
N VAL A 225 9.23 10.48 -7.14
CA VAL A 225 9.04 11.76 -7.85
C VAL A 225 9.30 12.93 -6.91
N ILE A 226 8.86 12.82 -5.64
CA ILE A 226 9.10 13.81 -4.59
C ILE A 226 10.59 14.14 -4.42
N GLU A 227 11.47 13.13 -4.50
CA GLU A 227 12.92 13.33 -4.44
C GLU A 227 13.53 13.72 -5.80
N TYR A 228 13.01 13.14 -6.88
CA TYR A 228 13.59 13.27 -8.22
C TYR A 228 13.36 14.66 -8.82
N ASP A 229 12.14 15.17 -8.74
CA ASP A 229 11.73 16.47 -9.27
C ASP A 229 10.60 17.06 -8.40
N PRO A 230 10.96 17.72 -7.28
CA PRO A 230 10.00 18.25 -6.32
C PRO A 230 9.09 19.34 -6.88
N GLU A 231 9.48 20.00 -7.97
CA GLU A 231 8.70 21.08 -8.61
C GLU A 231 7.78 20.56 -9.73
N SER A 232 7.79 19.24 -9.99
CA SER A 232 6.94 18.64 -11.01
C SER A 232 5.48 18.59 -10.59
N ASN A 233 4.58 18.70 -11.57
CA ASN A 233 3.14 18.52 -11.34
C ASN A 233 2.84 17.19 -10.62
N GLN A 234 3.53 16.11 -10.98
CA GLN A 234 3.30 14.80 -10.35
C GLN A 234 3.77 14.77 -8.89
N ALA A 235 4.78 15.56 -8.50
CA ALA A 235 5.13 15.72 -7.08
C ALA A 235 3.98 16.40 -6.32
N ASP A 236 3.38 17.44 -6.90
CA ASP A 236 2.21 18.11 -6.32
C ASP A 236 1.02 17.15 -6.16
N GLU A 237 0.75 16.27 -7.14
CA GLU A 237 -0.29 15.24 -7.04
C GLU A 237 -0.10 14.34 -5.80
N TYR A 238 1.14 13.91 -5.53
CA TYR A 238 1.45 13.09 -4.36
C TYR A 238 1.40 13.88 -3.05
N LEU A 239 1.76 15.17 -3.06
CA LEU A 239 1.60 16.06 -1.90
C LEU A 239 0.11 16.26 -1.56
N GLN A 240 -0.77 16.39 -2.55
CA GLN A 240 -2.22 16.48 -2.32
C GLN A 240 -2.80 15.15 -1.82
N LEU A 241 -2.38 14.01 -2.39
CA LEU A 241 -2.73 12.69 -1.83
C LEU A 241 -2.31 12.57 -0.36
N ALA A 242 -1.09 13.00 -0.02
CA ALA A 242 -0.59 12.98 1.36
C ALA A 242 -1.43 13.83 2.31
N LYS A 243 -1.82 15.05 1.90
CA LYS A 243 -2.75 15.90 2.66
C LYS A 243 -4.09 15.21 2.87
N ASN A 244 -4.69 14.66 1.81
CA ASN A 244 -5.97 13.96 1.87
C ASN A 244 -5.93 12.74 2.81
N VAL A 245 -4.80 12.04 2.89
CA VAL A 245 -4.57 10.95 3.84
C VAL A 245 -4.42 11.49 5.26
N ILE A 246 -3.65 12.57 5.48
CA ILE A 246 -3.50 13.21 6.80
C ILE A 246 -4.86 13.64 7.35
N GLU A 247 -5.66 14.32 6.54
CA GLU A 247 -6.94 14.94 6.91
C GLU A 247 -8.12 13.97 6.87
N ASN A 248 -7.90 12.70 6.49
CA ASN A 248 -8.97 11.73 6.38
C ASN A 248 -9.60 11.42 7.75
N ASP A 249 -10.91 11.63 7.84
CA ASP A 249 -11.77 11.27 8.96
C ASP A 249 -12.90 10.29 8.57
N ASN A 250 -12.98 9.93 7.28
CA ASN A 250 -14.01 9.05 6.75
C ASN A 250 -13.50 7.59 6.69
N PHE A 251 -13.89 6.82 7.71
CA PHE A 251 -13.48 5.43 7.90
C PHE A 251 -14.70 4.53 8.01
N VAL A 252 -14.88 3.65 7.02
CA VAL A 252 -16.12 2.87 6.87
C VAL A 252 -15.88 1.37 6.92
N ILE A 253 -16.94 0.62 7.26
CA ILE A 253 -17.04 -0.79 6.88
C ILE A 253 -17.66 -0.78 5.48
N PRO A 254 -16.93 -1.17 4.42
CA PRO A 254 -17.44 -1.06 3.06
C PRO A 254 -18.62 -2.01 2.81
N ARG A 255 -19.38 -1.73 1.75
CA ARG A 255 -20.37 -2.63 1.16
C ARG A 255 -19.81 -3.22 -0.14
N PRO A 256 -19.24 -4.43 -0.11
CA PRO A 256 -18.81 -5.08 -1.34
C PRO A 256 -19.99 -5.24 -2.30
N LEU A 257 -19.71 -5.05 -3.59
CA LEU A 257 -20.68 -5.22 -4.66
C LEU A 257 -20.75 -6.68 -5.10
N GLU A 258 -21.91 -7.10 -5.58
CA GLU A 258 -22.02 -8.33 -6.35
C GLU A 258 -21.34 -8.17 -7.71
N TYR A 259 -21.10 -9.30 -8.38
CA TYR A 259 -20.39 -9.28 -9.66
C TYR A 259 -21.17 -8.50 -10.74
N ASP A 260 -22.47 -8.71 -10.82
CA ASP A 260 -23.35 -8.01 -11.79
C ASP A 260 -23.37 -6.49 -11.52
N GLU A 261 -23.37 -6.06 -10.24
CA GLU A 261 -23.29 -4.63 -9.88
C GLU A 261 -21.98 -3.97 -10.35
N LEU A 262 -20.88 -4.73 -10.44
CA LEU A 262 -19.60 -4.25 -11.00
C LEU A 262 -19.65 -4.17 -12.52
N GLU A 263 -20.27 -5.14 -13.20
CA GLU A 263 -20.45 -5.11 -14.66
C GLU A 263 -21.36 -3.94 -15.09
N ASP A 264 -22.47 -3.73 -14.38
CA ASP A 264 -23.38 -2.61 -14.62
C ASP A 264 -22.65 -1.26 -14.46
N LEU A 265 -21.83 -1.12 -13.41
CA LEU A 265 -21.05 0.10 -13.17
C LEU A 265 -20.07 0.41 -14.32
N MET A 266 -19.44 -0.62 -14.87
CA MET A 266 -18.52 -0.49 -16.01
C MET A 266 -19.25 -0.03 -17.29
N GLN A 267 -20.48 -0.50 -17.50
CA GLN A 267 -21.32 -0.09 -18.62
C GLN A 267 -21.81 1.36 -18.45
N GLU A 268 -22.32 1.72 -17.27
CA GLU A 268 -22.84 3.06 -16.97
C GLU A 268 -21.78 4.16 -17.12
N SER A 269 -20.54 3.86 -16.76
CA SER A 269 -19.44 4.83 -16.82
C SER A 269 -18.91 5.05 -18.25
N GLY A 270 -19.48 4.38 -19.26
CA GLY A 270 -19.13 4.57 -20.67
C GLY A 270 -17.79 3.93 -21.07
N VAL A 271 -17.20 3.08 -20.23
CA VAL A 271 -15.94 2.37 -20.55
C VAL A 271 -16.14 1.31 -21.65
N LEU A 272 -17.39 0.88 -21.87
CA LEU A 272 -17.77 -0.11 -22.86
C LEU A 272 -18.50 0.47 -24.09
N ALA A 273 -18.65 1.81 -24.17
CA ALA A 273 -19.41 2.50 -25.21
C ALA A 273 -18.55 2.95 -26.40
#